data_AF-A0A329SQI8-F1
#
_entry.id   AF-A0A329SQI8-F1
#
_cell.length_a   1.000
_cell.length_b   1.000
_cell.length_c   1.000
_cell.angle_alpha   90.00
_cell.angle_beta   90.00
_cell.angle_gamma   90.00
#
_symmetry.space_group_name_H-M   'P 1'
#
loop_
_entity.id
_entity.type
_entity.pdbx_description
1 polymer ?
#
loop_
_entity_poly.entity_id
_entity_poly.type
_entity_poly.pdbx_seq_one_letter_code
_entity_poly.pdbx_strand_id
1 'polypeptide(L)'
;MRSLHFLLVITVGFLASLAVSAAPDSGTPPVNAVQNNRYDSRSLRDGGAAAAHTGEDNEERATIRYGKDLVSDKAATKELLKRLVDSNVPVDIVKEQFLNMPSSMKSFQQLFNHPNWKALDKYVQMVWQKQNHGKTLVYAKIGTKDYSKEKTQEELLKWLVQEKSVKTVGDDLGVWGLARNDPIAHQNRRAFAMYEKWFAVVPTIKTNPEKYSNFGSGYHTKKETEEVLTNWAMSGDPIKKVLQTFKLTGKSASQMAKHENFPALLMYVKLYLDLKPFRDARARRPIS
;
A
#
# COMPACT_ATOMS: atom_id res chain seq x y z
N MET A 1 -58.40 8.48 12.77
CA MET A 1 -58.07 8.07 11.38
C MET A 1 -57.95 9.30 10.51
N ARG A 2 -56.76 9.61 10.00
CA ARG A 2 -56.50 10.18 8.66
C ARG A 2 -54.99 10.37 8.49
N SER A 3 -54.43 9.48 7.68
CA SER A 3 -53.11 9.57 7.05
C SER A 3 -53.11 10.74 6.07
N LEU A 4 -51.98 11.46 5.96
CA LEU A 4 -51.61 12.07 4.69
C LEU A 4 -50.10 12.05 4.53
N HIS A 5 -49.67 11.27 3.54
CA HIS A 5 -48.31 11.17 3.03
C HIS A 5 -47.98 12.42 2.23
N PHE A 6 -46.84 13.05 2.51
CA PHE A 6 -46.23 14.00 1.58
C PHE A 6 -44.98 13.39 0.97
N LEU A 7 -45.12 13.13 -0.32
CA LEU A 7 -44.15 12.60 -1.26
C LEU A 7 -43.23 13.76 -1.65
N LEU A 8 -41.94 13.67 -1.30
CA LEU A 8 -40.96 14.71 -1.58
C LEU A 8 -40.22 14.37 -2.88
N VAL A 9 -40.66 14.99 -3.97
CA VAL A 9 -39.98 14.99 -5.27
C VAL A 9 -38.90 16.08 -5.21
N ILE A 10 -37.61 15.71 -5.23
CA ILE A 10 -36.53 16.66 -5.53
C ILE A 10 -36.01 16.33 -6.92
N THR A 11 -36.44 17.15 -7.87
CA THR A 11 -35.93 17.24 -9.23
C THR A 11 -34.48 17.73 -9.23
N VAL A 12 -33.67 17.08 -10.06
CA VAL A 12 -32.29 17.42 -10.39
C VAL A 12 -32.25 18.74 -11.16
N GLY A 13 -31.38 19.66 -10.75
CA GLY A 13 -31.01 20.80 -11.58
C GLY A 13 -30.12 21.78 -10.84
N PHE A 14 -28.83 21.82 -11.19
CA PHE A 14 -28.07 23.07 -11.40
C PHE A 14 -26.73 22.71 -12.07
N LEU A 15 -26.78 22.61 -13.39
CA LEU A 15 -25.67 22.87 -14.30
C LEU A 15 -26.08 24.11 -15.09
N ALA A 16 -25.39 25.24 -14.87
CA ALA A 16 -25.02 26.24 -15.87
C ALA A 16 -24.79 27.60 -15.20
N SER A 17 -23.56 28.10 -15.33
CA SER A 17 -23.34 29.50 -15.69
C SER A 17 -21.88 29.65 -16.11
N LEU A 18 -21.67 29.77 -17.41
CA LEU A 18 -20.76 30.74 -18.03
C LEU A 18 -21.05 30.73 -19.54
N ALA A 19 -21.93 31.64 -19.95
CA ALA A 19 -22.02 32.11 -21.32
C ALA A 19 -21.95 33.64 -21.26
N VAL A 20 -20.96 34.22 -21.91
CA VAL A 20 -21.04 35.57 -22.48
C VAL A 20 -20.62 35.42 -23.95
N SER A 21 -21.50 35.87 -24.82
CA SER A 21 -21.38 35.83 -26.27
C SER A 21 -20.60 37.04 -26.81
N ALA A 22 -19.99 36.85 -27.98
CA ALA A 22 -20.08 37.79 -29.09
C ALA A 22 -19.90 36.98 -30.40
N ALA A 23 -20.76 37.26 -31.38
CA ALA A 23 -21.09 36.40 -32.51
C ALA A 23 -20.23 36.71 -33.78
N PRO A 24 -20.60 36.28 -35.01
CA PRO A 24 -19.84 35.31 -35.80
C PRO A 24 -19.28 35.91 -37.10
N ASP A 25 -18.40 35.19 -37.81
CA ASP A 25 -18.47 35.20 -39.27
C ASP A 25 -17.87 33.96 -39.95
N SER A 26 -18.46 33.69 -41.10
CA SER A 26 -18.57 32.47 -41.91
C SER A 26 -17.31 31.77 -42.48
N GLY A 27 -17.42 30.43 -42.69
CA GLY A 27 -16.61 29.65 -43.65
C GLY A 27 -16.31 28.17 -43.27
N THR A 28 -17.09 27.20 -43.78
CA THR A 28 -16.83 25.73 -43.77
C THR A 28 -16.11 25.24 -45.05
N PRO A 29 -15.61 23.98 -45.20
CA PRO A 29 -14.97 22.94 -44.33
C PRO A 29 -13.69 22.34 -45.06
N PRO A 30 -13.11 21.11 -44.86
CA PRO A 30 -13.29 20.04 -43.87
C PRO A 30 -11.98 19.49 -43.21
N VAL A 31 -12.22 18.53 -42.33
CA VAL A 31 -11.32 17.64 -41.59
C VAL A 31 -10.14 17.07 -42.41
N ASN A 32 -8.93 17.17 -41.85
CA ASN A 32 -7.87 16.19 -42.07
C ASN A 32 -7.35 15.70 -40.71
N ALA A 33 -7.43 14.38 -40.53
CA ALA A 33 -6.82 13.67 -39.43
C ALA A 33 -5.30 13.89 -39.44
N VAL A 34 -4.75 14.46 -38.37
CA VAL A 34 -3.31 14.44 -38.13
C VAL A 34 -3.08 13.65 -36.86
N GLN A 35 -2.58 12.42 -37.04
CA GLN A 35 -1.91 11.63 -36.02
C GLN A 35 -0.87 12.50 -35.31
N ASN A 36 -1.02 12.71 -34.00
CA ASN A 36 0.05 13.34 -33.23
C ASN A 36 0.84 12.25 -32.49
N ASN A 37 1.72 11.60 -33.25
CA ASN A 37 2.89 10.92 -32.70
C ASN A 37 3.82 11.99 -32.12
N ARG A 38 3.80 12.16 -30.79
CA ARG A 38 4.90 12.78 -30.04
C ARG A 38 5.14 12.06 -28.72
N TYR A 39 5.61 10.81 -28.84
CA TYR A 39 6.69 10.37 -27.97
C TYR A 39 8.00 10.92 -28.55
N ASP A 40 8.88 11.38 -27.66
CA ASP A 40 10.21 11.94 -27.89
C ASP A 40 10.32 13.32 -28.55
N SER A 41 10.50 14.35 -27.71
CA SER A 41 11.84 14.93 -27.51
C SER A 41 11.82 16.18 -26.60
N ARG A 42 12.91 16.30 -25.84
CA ARG A 42 13.42 17.49 -25.11
C ARG A 42 12.96 17.68 -23.66
N SER A 43 13.62 16.91 -22.80
CA SER A 43 14.33 17.47 -21.65
C SER A 43 15.19 18.66 -22.09
N LEU A 44 14.92 19.84 -21.53
CA LEU A 44 15.94 20.86 -21.29
C LEU A 44 15.72 21.46 -19.91
N ARG A 45 16.86 21.71 -19.29
CA ARG A 45 17.17 21.82 -17.88
C ARG A 45 17.68 23.24 -17.67
N ASP A 46 17.03 23.95 -16.77
CA ASP A 46 17.56 25.02 -15.92
C ASP A 46 16.41 25.34 -14.95
N GLY A 47 16.55 25.45 -13.63
CA GLY A 47 17.71 25.55 -12.77
C GLY A 47 17.11 25.95 -11.42
N GLY A 48 16.59 24.95 -10.70
CA GLY A 48 15.85 25.14 -9.45
C GLY A 48 15.64 23.77 -8.81
N ALA A 49 16.75 23.13 -8.46
CA ALA A 49 16.79 21.79 -7.91
C ALA A 49 16.14 21.75 -6.51
N ALA A 50 14.81 21.61 -6.47
CA ALA A 50 14.21 20.79 -5.43
C ALA A 50 14.43 19.34 -5.86
N ALA A 51 15.44 18.71 -5.24
CA ALA A 51 15.75 17.31 -5.43
C ALA A 51 14.45 16.50 -5.47
N ALA A 52 14.36 15.56 -6.41
CA ALA A 52 13.37 14.50 -6.34
C ALA A 52 13.60 13.77 -5.01
N HIS A 53 12.91 14.21 -3.95
CA HIS A 53 12.92 13.58 -2.65
C HIS A 53 12.23 12.23 -2.80
N THR A 54 13.02 11.23 -3.20
CA THR A 54 12.72 9.79 -3.18
C THR A 54 12.68 9.24 -1.75
N GLY A 55 12.22 10.08 -0.81
CA GLY A 55 11.92 9.69 0.56
C GLY A 55 10.50 9.12 0.63
N GLU A 56 10.39 7.91 1.17
CA GLU A 56 9.12 7.21 1.48
C GLU A 56 8.20 7.97 2.46
N ASP A 57 8.52 9.21 2.87
CA ASP A 57 7.57 10.12 3.54
C ASP A 57 6.51 10.70 2.59
N ASN A 58 6.74 10.62 1.27
CA ASN A 58 5.86 11.09 0.20
C ASN A 58 4.81 10.08 -0.29
N GLU A 59 4.60 8.97 0.45
CA GLU A 59 3.78 7.85 -0.02
C GLU A 59 2.28 8.15 -0.25
N GLU A 60 1.74 9.28 0.19
CA GLU A 60 0.34 9.66 -0.09
C GLU A 60 0.23 10.87 -1.05
N ARG A 61 1.35 11.32 -1.62
CA ARG A 61 1.40 12.43 -2.57
C ARG A 61 0.87 11.95 -3.91
N ALA A 62 -0.21 12.55 -4.40
CA ALA A 62 -0.62 12.37 -5.79
C ALA A 62 -0.23 13.61 -6.60
N THR A 63 0.08 13.39 -7.87
CA THR A 63 0.20 14.47 -8.85
C THR A 63 -1.18 14.64 -9.47
N ILE A 64 -1.95 15.58 -8.92
CA ILE A 64 -3.34 15.84 -9.32
C ILE A 64 -3.37 17.15 -10.10
N ARG A 65 -4.07 17.14 -11.23
CA ARG A 65 -4.45 18.39 -11.90
C ARG A 65 -5.85 18.77 -11.41
N TYR A 66 -5.97 19.93 -10.78
CA TYR A 66 -7.25 20.51 -10.37
C TYR A 66 -7.40 21.87 -11.04
N GLY A 67 -8.19 21.95 -12.11
CA GLY A 67 -8.24 23.15 -12.96
C GLY A 67 -6.88 23.44 -13.60
N LYS A 68 -6.31 24.62 -13.35
CA LYS A 68 -4.96 25.00 -13.80
C LYS A 68 -3.85 24.60 -12.81
N ASP A 69 -4.21 24.15 -11.61
CA ASP A 69 -3.26 23.94 -10.52
C ASP A 69 -2.79 22.49 -10.44
N LEU A 70 -1.50 22.34 -10.12
CA LEU A 70 -0.89 21.04 -9.83
C LEU A 70 -0.84 20.84 -8.32
N VAL A 71 -1.75 20.03 -7.78
CA VAL A 71 -1.64 19.57 -6.39
C VAL A 71 -0.57 18.48 -6.37
N SER A 72 0.49 18.73 -5.63
CA SER A 72 1.61 17.82 -5.50
C SER A 72 2.20 17.87 -4.09
N ASP A 73 1.39 18.03 -3.05
CA ASP A 73 1.85 17.82 -1.68
C ASP A 73 0.84 16.95 -0.92
N LYS A 74 1.35 16.26 0.11
CA LYS A 74 0.62 15.24 0.84
C LYS A 74 -0.59 15.81 1.59
N ALA A 75 -0.46 16.98 2.18
CA ALA A 75 -1.52 17.61 2.96
C ALA A 75 -2.65 18.09 2.05
N ALA A 76 -2.32 18.78 0.95
CA ALA A 76 -3.31 19.22 -0.02
C ALA A 76 -4.02 18.05 -0.71
N THR A 77 -3.29 16.96 -1.01
CA THR A 77 -3.91 15.72 -1.53
C THR A 77 -4.94 15.20 -0.54
N LYS A 78 -4.60 15.09 0.74
CA LYS A 78 -5.51 14.61 1.79
C LYS A 78 -6.76 15.49 1.93
N GLU A 79 -6.61 16.81 1.94
CA GLU A 79 -7.73 17.75 2.02
C GLU A 79 -8.63 17.71 0.79
N LEU A 80 -8.06 17.55 -0.41
CA LEU A 80 -8.85 17.32 -1.63
C LEU A 80 -9.66 16.03 -1.53
N LEU A 81 -9.02 14.91 -1.17
CA LEU A 81 -9.72 13.63 -1.03
C LEU A 81 -10.86 13.71 -0.01
N LYS A 82 -10.64 14.39 1.13
CA LYS A 82 -11.67 14.61 2.15
C LYS A 82 -12.88 15.37 1.59
N ARG A 83 -12.65 16.48 0.88
CA ARG A 83 -13.72 17.24 0.21
C ARG A 83 -14.50 16.39 -0.79
N LEU A 84 -13.81 15.55 -1.57
CA LEU A 84 -14.47 14.65 -2.52
C LEU A 84 -15.34 13.60 -1.82
N VAL A 85 -14.89 13.08 -0.67
CA VAL A 85 -15.67 12.16 0.17
C VAL A 85 -16.89 12.86 0.78
N ASP A 86 -16.73 14.08 1.28
CA ASP A 86 -17.84 14.87 1.85
C ASP A 86 -18.93 15.14 0.81
N SER A 87 -18.52 15.43 -0.43
CA SER A 87 -19.39 15.61 -1.60
C SER A 87 -19.91 14.32 -2.24
N ASN A 88 -19.63 13.14 -1.66
CA ASN A 88 -20.05 11.83 -2.17
C ASN A 88 -19.67 11.57 -3.65
N VAL A 89 -18.49 12.01 -4.08
CA VAL A 89 -18.05 11.81 -5.47
C VAL A 89 -17.81 10.32 -5.73
N PRO A 90 -18.33 9.72 -6.82
CA PRO A 90 -18.10 8.30 -7.11
C PRO A 90 -16.61 7.97 -7.33
N VAL A 91 -16.18 6.77 -6.92
CA VAL A 91 -14.77 6.32 -7.02
C VAL A 91 -14.25 6.41 -8.47
N ASP A 92 -15.04 6.02 -9.45
CA ASP A 92 -14.65 6.09 -10.87
C ASP A 92 -14.43 7.52 -11.35
N ILE A 93 -15.23 8.48 -10.87
CA ILE A 93 -15.06 9.90 -11.18
C ILE A 93 -13.78 10.45 -10.54
N VAL A 94 -13.51 10.10 -9.28
CA VAL A 94 -12.25 10.48 -8.60
C VAL A 94 -11.04 9.92 -9.32
N LYS A 95 -11.08 8.64 -9.70
CA LYS A 95 -10.03 7.95 -10.45
C LYS A 95 -9.73 8.69 -11.76
N GLU A 96 -10.74 8.95 -12.57
CA GLU A 96 -10.54 9.47 -13.93
C GLU A 96 -10.27 10.98 -13.95
N GLN A 97 -11.09 11.77 -13.26
CA GLN A 97 -11.08 13.23 -13.39
C GLN A 97 -10.10 13.92 -12.44
N PHE A 98 -9.81 13.30 -11.29
CA PHE A 98 -8.97 13.92 -10.26
C PHE A 98 -7.61 13.25 -10.16
N LEU A 99 -7.55 11.93 -10.22
CA LEU A 99 -6.28 11.19 -10.12
C LEU A 99 -5.62 10.93 -11.47
N ASN A 100 -6.22 11.40 -12.57
CA ASN A 100 -5.72 11.22 -13.94
C ASN A 100 -5.42 9.74 -14.26
N MET A 101 -6.24 8.82 -13.74
CA MET A 101 -6.12 7.37 -13.98
C MET A 101 -7.15 6.98 -15.06
N PRO A 102 -6.72 6.75 -16.32
CA PRO A 102 -7.64 6.53 -17.44
C PRO A 102 -8.54 5.30 -17.25
N SER A 103 -9.78 5.39 -17.74
CA SER A 103 -10.74 4.27 -17.78
C SER A 103 -10.24 3.04 -18.56
N SER A 104 -9.27 3.24 -19.45
CA SER A 104 -8.59 2.17 -20.19
C SER A 104 -7.67 1.31 -19.31
N MET A 105 -7.32 1.75 -18.09
CA MET A 105 -6.63 0.93 -17.10
C MET A 105 -7.58 -0.13 -16.55
N LYS A 106 -7.60 -1.27 -17.23
CA LYS A 106 -8.52 -2.36 -16.95
C LYS A 106 -7.92 -3.40 -16.00
N SER A 107 -6.60 -3.53 -15.89
CA SER A 107 -6.03 -4.50 -14.95
C SER A 107 -5.72 -3.85 -13.61
N PHE A 108 -5.88 -4.63 -12.54
CA PHE A 108 -5.43 -4.24 -11.20
C PHE A 108 -3.94 -3.85 -11.21
N GLN A 109 -3.11 -4.59 -11.94
CA GLN A 109 -1.68 -4.33 -12.04
C GLN A 109 -1.36 -2.97 -12.68
N GLN A 110 -2.13 -2.56 -13.70
CA GLN A 110 -2.02 -1.22 -14.30
C GLN A 110 -2.38 -0.12 -13.28
N LEU A 111 -3.47 -0.31 -12.54
CA LEU A 111 -3.89 0.64 -11.50
C LEU A 111 -2.85 0.74 -10.38
N PHE A 112 -2.34 -0.39 -9.89
CA PHE A 112 -1.38 -0.47 -8.79
C PHE A 112 -0.04 0.19 -9.12
N ASN A 113 0.43 0.02 -10.36
CA ASN A 113 1.68 0.62 -10.82
C ASN A 113 1.54 2.11 -11.14
N HIS A 114 0.33 2.67 -11.09
CA HIS A 114 0.11 4.08 -11.37
C HIS A 114 0.66 4.97 -10.23
N PRO A 115 1.32 6.11 -10.52
CA PRO A 115 1.85 7.01 -9.50
C PRO A 115 0.82 7.48 -8.47
N ASN A 116 -0.45 7.62 -8.88
CA ASN A 116 -1.54 8.10 -8.03
C ASN A 116 -2.36 6.98 -7.35
N TRP A 117 -1.96 5.70 -7.49
CA TRP A 117 -2.64 4.55 -6.87
C TRP A 117 -2.91 4.74 -5.38
N LYS A 118 -1.90 5.20 -4.63
CA LYS A 118 -2.01 5.34 -3.17
C LYS A 118 -3.04 6.37 -2.74
N ALA A 119 -3.27 7.41 -3.55
CA ALA A 119 -4.35 8.37 -3.32
C ALA A 119 -5.73 7.77 -3.63
N LEU A 120 -5.86 6.94 -4.67
CA LEU A 120 -7.09 6.20 -4.96
C LEU A 120 -7.42 5.23 -3.80
N ASP A 121 -6.44 4.46 -3.35
CA ASP A 121 -6.56 3.55 -2.21
C ASP A 121 -6.99 4.28 -0.93
N LYS A 122 -6.40 5.46 -0.67
CA LYS A 122 -6.79 6.33 0.44
C LYS A 122 -8.24 6.82 0.33
N TYR A 123 -8.64 7.24 -0.87
CA TYR A 123 -10.00 7.72 -1.14
C TYR A 123 -11.03 6.62 -0.85
N VAL A 124 -10.82 5.43 -1.40
CA VAL A 124 -11.69 4.26 -1.18
C VAL A 124 -11.81 3.93 0.31
N GLN A 125 -10.70 4.01 1.06
CA GLN A 125 -10.72 3.81 2.51
C GLN A 125 -11.56 4.87 3.23
N MET A 126 -11.43 6.15 2.88
CA MET A 126 -12.22 7.22 3.49
C MET A 126 -13.73 7.07 3.18
N VAL A 127 -14.09 6.69 1.95
CA VAL A 127 -15.48 6.37 1.58
C VAL A 127 -16.03 5.23 2.44
N TRP A 128 -15.27 4.15 2.59
CA TRP A 128 -15.65 3.01 3.44
C TRP A 128 -15.81 3.44 4.91
N GLN A 129 -14.88 4.22 5.45
CA GLN A 129 -14.94 4.74 6.81
C GLN A 129 -16.21 5.58 7.04
N LYS A 130 -16.56 6.46 6.09
CA LYS A 130 -17.80 7.27 6.16
C LYS A 130 -19.05 6.38 6.20
N GLN A 131 -19.10 5.36 5.35
CA GLN A 131 -20.23 4.41 5.29
C GLN A 131 -20.32 3.52 6.54
N ASN A 132 -19.21 3.27 7.22
CA ASN A 132 -19.14 2.38 8.38
C ASN A 132 -18.98 3.14 9.71
N HIS A 133 -19.56 4.33 9.81
CA HIS A 133 -19.61 5.13 11.04
C HIS A 133 -18.22 5.38 11.67
N GLY A 134 -17.20 5.65 10.85
CA GLY A 134 -15.86 5.97 11.30
C GLY A 134 -15.03 4.76 11.74
N LYS A 135 -15.52 3.52 11.57
CA LYS A 135 -14.71 2.32 11.78
C LYS A 135 -13.48 2.35 10.87
N THR A 136 -12.36 1.83 11.34
CA THR A 136 -11.13 1.69 10.54
C THR A 136 -11.13 0.34 9.84
N LEU A 137 -10.78 0.34 8.54
CA LEU A 137 -10.58 -0.87 7.77
C LEU A 137 -9.44 -1.69 8.40
N VAL A 138 -9.65 -2.98 8.68
CA VAL A 138 -8.58 -3.83 9.22
C VAL A 138 -7.41 -3.93 8.24
N TYR A 139 -6.18 -4.13 8.71
CA TYR A 139 -5.02 -4.02 7.84
C TYR A 139 -4.97 -5.14 6.80
N ALA A 140 -5.24 -6.37 7.22
CA ALA A 140 -5.45 -7.49 6.31
C ALA A 140 -6.46 -8.48 6.89
N LYS A 141 -7.09 -9.25 6.02
CA LYS A 141 -7.89 -10.43 6.33
C LYS A 141 -7.19 -11.66 5.77
N ILE A 142 -6.88 -12.63 6.61
CA ILE A 142 -6.26 -13.89 6.18
C ILE A 142 -7.23 -15.01 6.55
N GLY A 143 -7.78 -15.69 5.53
CA GLY A 143 -8.96 -16.54 5.71
C GLY A 143 -10.14 -15.72 6.26
N THR A 144 -10.71 -16.16 7.39
CA THR A 144 -11.84 -15.50 8.06
C THR A 144 -11.44 -14.55 9.18
N LYS A 145 -10.13 -14.36 9.41
CA LYS A 145 -9.61 -13.60 10.56
C LYS A 145 -9.09 -12.23 10.15
N ASP A 146 -9.39 -11.25 10.99
CA ASP A 146 -8.89 -9.88 10.87
C ASP A 146 -7.51 -9.75 11.54
N TYR A 147 -6.57 -9.09 10.86
CA TYR A 147 -5.20 -8.89 11.32
C TYR A 147 -4.86 -7.39 11.40
N SER A 148 -4.20 -7.01 12.50
CA SER A 148 -3.45 -5.76 12.62
C SER A 148 -2.23 -5.77 11.69
N LYS A 149 -1.66 -4.60 11.37
CA LYS A 149 -0.43 -4.49 10.56
C LYS A 149 0.71 -5.36 11.09
N GLU A 150 0.92 -5.34 12.41
CA GLU A 150 1.98 -6.08 13.08
C GLU A 150 1.78 -7.59 12.91
N LYS A 151 0.57 -8.07 13.18
CA LYS A 151 0.22 -9.49 13.01
C LYS A 151 0.30 -9.93 11.56
N THR A 152 -0.10 -9.08 10.61
CA THR A 152 0.07 -9.39 9.18
C THR A 152 1.55 -9.51 8.84
N GLN A 153 2.38 -8.56 9.26
CA GLN A 153 3.83 -8.62 9.05
C GLN A 153 4.45 -9.90 9.65
N GLU A 154 4.05 -10.30 10.85
CA GLU A 154 4.49 -11.56 11.46
C GLU A 154 4.11 -12.78 10.59
N GLU A 155 2.88 -12.86 10.09
CA GLU A 155 2.46 -13.97 9.22
C GLU A 155 3.19 -13.97 7.87
N LEU A 156 3.38 -12.81 7.25
CA LEU A 156 4.11 -12.70 5.99
C LEU A 156 5.58 -13.12 6.13
N LEU A 157 6.24 -12.76 7.25
CA LEU A 157 7.61 -13.22 7.53
C LEU A 157 7.69 -14.74 7.68
N LYS A 158 6.69 -15.36 8.32
CA LYS A 158 6.63 -16.84 8.42
C LYS A 158 6.46 -17.47 7.05
N TRP A 159 5.54 -16.97 6.23
CA TRP A 159 5.34 -17.48 4.86
C TRP A 159 6.59 -17.33 3.99
N LEU A 160 7.33 -16.24 4.18
CA LEU A 160 8.55 -15.96 3.45
C LEU A 160 9.64 -17.00 3.77
N VAL A 161 9.81 -17.31 5.06
CA VAL A 161 10.77 -18.34 5.52
C VAL A 161 10.30 -19.76 5.15
N GLN A 162 9.00 -19.98 5.06
CA GLN A 162 8.41 -21.23 4.54
C GLN A 162 8.47 -21.31 3.00
N GLU A 163 9.08 -20.32 2.34
CA GLU A 163 9.25 -20.26 0.89
C GLU A 163 7.92 -20.39 0.13
N LYS A 164 6.81 -19.90 0.70
CA LYS A 164 5.53 -19.91 0.01
C LYS A 164 5.64 -19.12 -1.29
N SER A 165 5.13 -19.67 -2.39
CA SER A 165 5.18 -18.97 -3.67
C SER A 165 4.35 -17.67 -3.63
N VAL A 166 4.75 -16.68 -4.43
CA VAL A 166 3.98 -15.43 -4.62
C VAL A 166 2.54 -15.73 -5.04
N LYS A 167 2.33 -16.73 -5.91
CA LYS A 167 1.01 -17.17 -6.32
C LYS A 167 0.19 -17.63 -5.10
N THR A 168 0.71 -18.57 -4.33
CA THR A 168 0.05 -19.12 -3.13
C THR A 168 -0.28 -18.03 -2.11
N VAL A 169 0.65 -17.11 -1.85
CA VAL A 169 0.39 -16.01 -0.91
C VAL A 169 -0.68 -15.06 -1.43
N GLY A 170 -0.71 -14.81 -2.73
CA GLY A 170 -1.78 -13.99 -3.30
C GLY A 170 -3.14 -14.69 -3.31
N ASP A 171 -3.17 -16.02 -3.47
CA ASP A 171 -4.37 -16.84 -3.29
C ASP A 171 -4.85 -16.77 -1.81
N ASP A 172 -3.95 -16.96 -0.83
CA ASP A 172 -4.23 -16.89 0.61
C ASP A 172 -4.72 -15.50 1.06
N LEU A 173 -4.22 -14.44 0.41
CA LEU A 173 -4.65 -13.05 0.63
C LEU A 173 -5.85 -12.64 -0.22
N GLY A 174 -6.34 -13.50 -1.12
CA GLY A 174 -7.49 -13.23 -1.97
C GLY A 174 -7.28 -12.11 -2.99
N VAL A 175 -6.03 -11.80 -3.38
CA VAL A 175 -5.75 -10.67 -4.31
C VAL A 175 -5.95 -11.02 -5.78
N TRP A 176 -6.19 -12.29 -6.12
CA TRP A 176 -6.30 -12.78 -7.50
C TRP A 176 -7.75 -12.98 -8.01
N GLY A 177 -8.76 -12.93 -7.15
CA GLY A 177 -10.13 -13.39 -7.48
C GLY A 177 -11.26 -12.38 -7.32
N LEU A 178 -10.95 -11.11 -7.06
CA LEU A 178 -11.99 -10.12 -6.72
C LEU A 178 -12.33 -9.20 -7.90
N ALA A 179 -13.62 -8.86 -8.00
CA ALA A 179 -14.10 -7.88 -8.96
C ALA A 179 -13.41 -6.53 -8.72
N ARG A 180 -13.13 -5.78 -9.80
CA ARG A 180 -12.34 -4.52 -9.83
C ARG A 180 -12.80 -3.43 -8.86
N ASN A 181 -13.98 -3.58 -8.29
CA ASN A 181 -14.66 -2.57 -7.49
C ASN A 181 -14.82 -2.99 -6.02
N ASP A 182 -14.30 -4.15 -5.61
CA ASP A 182 -14.42 -4.63 -4.24
C ASP A 182 -13.34 -3.98 -3.35
N PRO A 183 -13.72 -3.21 -2.32
CA PRO A 183 -12.79 -2.67 -1.32
C PRO A 183 -11.88 -3.74 -0.68
N ILE A 184 -12.31 -5.01 -0.68
CA ILE A 184 -11.58 -6.16 -0.11
C ILE A 184 -10.34 -6.52 -0.96
N ALA A 185 -10.38 -6.27 -2.28
CA ALA A 185 -9.22 -6.43 -3.17
C ALA A 185 -8.12 -5.40 -2.91
N HIS A 186 -8.46 -4.29 -2.25
CA HIS A 186 -7.56 -3.23 -1.85
C HIS A 186 -6.99 -3.45 -0.44
N GLN A 187 -7.80 -4.03 0.46
CA GLN A 187 -7.45 -4.25 1.86
C GLN A 187 -6.16 -5.09 2.03
N ASN A 188 -6.09 -6.24 1.35
CA ASN A 188 -4.97 -7.16 1.49
C ASN A 188 -3.80 -6.86 0.56
N ARG A 189 -3.95 -5.96 -0.42
CA ARG A 189 -2.87 -5.69 -1.39
C ARG A 189 -1.63 -5.12 -0.72
N ARG A 190 -1.80 -4.28 0.31
CA ARG A 190 -0.66 -3.72 1.06
C ARG A 190 0.20 -4.84 1.67
N ALA A 191 -0.45 -5.87 2.21
CA ALA A 191 0.21 -7.07 2.71
C ALA A 191 0.87 -7.85 1.57
N PHE A 192 0.17 -8.05 0.46
CA PHE A 192 0.71 -8.78 -0.70
C PHE A 192 1.94 -8.09 -1.32
N ALA A 193 1.89 -6.77 -1.53
CA ALA A 193 3.01 -6.00 -2.08
C ALA A 193 4.23 -5.99 -1.15
N MET A 194 4.00 -6.00 0.17
CA MET A 194 5.07 -6.19 1.16
C MET A 194 5.74 -7.56 0.98
N TYR A 195 4.93 -8.61 0.82
CA TYR A 195 5.42 -9.96 0.57
C TYR A 195 6.21 -10.07 -0.74
N GLU A 196 5.65 -9.62 -1.86
CA GLU A 196 6.30 -9.65 -3.18
C GLU A 196 7.69 -9.00 -3.13
N LYS A 197 7.79 -7.86 -2.45
CA LYS A 197 9.04 -7.12 -2.32
C LYS A 197 10.08 -7.88 -1.50
N TRP A 198 9.70 -8.50 -0.39
CA TRP A 198 10.63 -9.31 0.38
C TRP A 198 11.02 -10.59 -0.37
N PHE A 199 10.05 -11.29 -0.95
CA PHE A 199 10.27 -12.51 -1.72
C PHE A 199 11.26 -12.29 -2.88
N ALA A 200 11.14 -11.18 -3.60
CA ALA A 200 12.06 -10.83 -4.68
C ALA A 200 13.49 -10.53 -4.21
N VAL A 201 13.65 -9.99 -3.00
CA VAL A 201 14.97 -9.59 -2.48
C VAL A 201 15.70 -10.75 -1.81
N VAL A 202 15.01 -11.65 -1.13
CA VAL A 202 15.61 -12.76 -0.35
C VAL A 202 16.71 -13.52 -1.11
N PRO A 203 16.53 -13.96 -2.37
CA PRO A 203 17.57 -14.69 -3.11
C PRO A 203 18.82 -13.87 -3.44
N THR A 204 18.71 -12.53 -3.39
CA THR A 204 19.78 -11.59 -3.77
C THR A 204 20.57 -11.06 -2.56
N ILE A 205 20.14 -11.40 -1.34
CA ILE A 205 20.78 -10.95 -0.11
C ILE A 205 22.21 -11.49 -0.04
N LYS A 206 23.18 -10.59 -0.06
CA LYS A 206 24.58 -10.90 0.26
C LYS A 206 24.79 -10.68 1.75
N THR A 207 25.40 -11.66 2.43
CA THR A 207 25.71 -11.57 3.86
C THR A 207 27.22 -11.59 4.07
N ASN A 208 27.71 -10.89 5.08
CA ASN A 208 29.09 -10.98 5.55
C ASN A 208 29.10 -11.81 6.85
N PRO A 209 29.67 -13.03 6.86
CA PRO A 209 29.69 -13.87 8.06
C PRO A 209 30.39 -13.23 9.28
N GLU A 210 31.36 -12.34 9.07
CA GLU A 210 32.11 -11.65 10.14
C GLU A 210 31.35 -10.46 10.72
N LYS A 211 30.47 -9.85 9.93
CA LYS A 211 29.62 -8.71 10.31
C LYS A 211 28.19 -9.00 9.88
N TYR A 212 27.61 -10.03 10.49
CA TYR A 212 26.36 -10.63 10.02
C TYR A 212 25.14 -9.84 10.49
N SER A 213 25.16 -9.38 11.74
CA SER A 213 24.09 -8.57 12.31
C SER A 213 24.66 -7.57 13.31
N ASN A 214 23.91 -6.51 13.58
CA ASN A 214 24.31 -5.41 14.45
C ASN A 214 23.22 -5.12 15.48
N PHE A 215 23.46 -5.48 16.74
CA PHE A 215 22.53 -5.24 17.84
C PHE A 215 23.27 -5.28 19.20
N GLY A 216 22.69 -4.65 20.22
CA GLY A 216 23.33 -4.56 21.54
C GLY A 216 24.63 -3.77 21.48
N SER A 217 25.75 -4.42 21.78
CA SER A 217 27.09 -3.83 21.87
C SER A 217 27.81 -3.64 20.53
N GLY A 218 27.25 -4.13 19.41
CA GLY A 218 27.83 -3.90 18.08
C GLY A 218 27.56 -5.02 17.07
N TYR A 219 28.51 -5.21 16.16
CA TYR A 219 28.45 -6.29 15.17
C TYR A 219 28.72 -7.65 15.80
N HIS A 220 27.98 -8.64 15.35
CA HIS A 220 28.14 -10.05 15.69
C HIS A 220 28.43 -10.86 14.42
N THR A 221 29.22 -11.91 14.58
CA THR A 221 29.40 -12.91 13.53
C THR A 221 28.11 -13.70 13.30
N LYS A 222 28.02 -14.45 12.21
CA LYS A 222 26.87 -15.32 11.92
C LYS A 222 26.65 -16.34 13.05
N LYS A 223 27.73 -16.93 13.57
CA LYS A 223 27.67 -17.94 14.63
C LYS A 223 27.14 -17.34 15.94
N GLU A 224 27.69 -16.22 16.39
CA GLU A 224 27.23 -15.52 17.60
C GLU A 224 25.77 -15.07 17.46
N THR A 225 25.41 -14.56 16.27
CA THR A 225 24.01 -14.20 15.96
C THR A 225 23.09 -15.42 16.10
N GLU A 226 23.45 -16.55 15.50
CA GLU A 226 22.65 -17.78 15.55
C GLU A 226 22.47 -18.32 16.97
N GLU A 227 23.53 -18.28 17.79
CA GLU A 227 23.46 -18.68 19.21
C GLU A 227 22.48 -17.81 20.00
N VAL A 228 22.57 -16.48 19.86
CA VAL A 228 21.65 -15.54 20.53
C VAL A 228 20.21 -15.76 20.05
N LEU A 229 20.01 -15.87 18.73
CA LEU A 229 18.68 -16.03 18.14
C LEU A 229 18.05 -17.37 18.51
N THR A 230 18.83 -18.44 18.62
CA THR A 230 18.37 -19.75 19.09
C THR A 230 17.84 -19.65 20.52
N ASN A 231 18.56 -18.95 21.40
CA ASN A 231 18.11 -18.75 22.78
C ASN A 231 16.80 -17.94 22.86
N TRP A 232 16.67 -16.88 22.06
CA TRP A 232 15.43 -16.11 21.96
C TRP A 232 14.28 -16.96 21.39
N ALA A 233 14.55 -17.75 20.35
CA ALA A 233 13.57 -18.62 19.72
C ALA A 233 13.13 -19.75 20.66
N MET A 234 14.03 -20.34 21.46
CA MET A 234 13.69 -21.33 22.49
C MET A 234 12.87 -20.73 23.64
N SER A 235 13.15 -19.48 24.00
CA SER A 235 12.40 -18.77 25.04
C SER A 235 11.01 -18.32 24.57
N GLY A 236 10.73 -18.41 23.26
CA GLY A 236 9.46 -17.97 22.70
C GLY A 236 9.31 -16.46 22.71
N ASP A 237 10.41 -15.71 22.59
CA ASP A 237 10.36 -14.26 22.49
C ASP A 237 9.41 -13.83 21.34
N PRO A 238 8.64 -12.74 21.46
CA PRO A 238 7.78 -12.32 20.37
C PRO A 238 8.58 -11.74 19.19
N ILE A 239 8.17 -12.04 17.94
CA ILE A 239 8.76 -11.43 16.73
C ILE A 239 8.76 -9.89 16.82
N LYS A 240 7.70 -9.29 17.37
CA LYS A 240 7.64 -7.84 17.65
C LYS A 240 8.83 -7.32 18.46
N LYS A 241 9.27 -8.05 19.49
CA LYS A 241 10.42 -7.68 20.33
C LYS A 241 11.71 -7.74 19.52
N VAL A 242 11.88 -8.78 18.70
CA VAL A 242 13.07 -8.93 17.84
C VAL A 242 13.15 -7.84 16.76
N LEU A 243 12.01 -7.47 16.16
CA LEU A 243 11.92 -6.33 15.25
C LEU A 243 12.43 -5.04 15.91
N GLN A 244 12.07 -4.81 17.18
CA GLN A 244 12.52 -3.66 17.93
C GLN A 244 14.03 -3.71 18.19
N THR A 245 14.56 -4.84 18.64
CA THR A 245 16.00 -5.03 18.88
C THR A 245 16.82 -4.79 17.61
N PHE A 246 16.32 -5.25 16.46
CA PHE A 246 16.96 -5.03 15.15
C PHE A 246 16.71 -3.67 14.53
N LYS A 247 15.99 -2.78 15.24
CA LYS A 247 15.60 -1.44 14.77
C LYS A 247 14.80 -1.49 13.47
N LEU A 248 14.02 -2.55 13.26
CA LEU A 248 13.18 -2.76 12.08
C LEU A 248 11.73 -2.30 12.30
N THR A 249 11.33 -1.98 13.53
CA THR A 249 10.01 -1.44 13.84
C THR A 249 9.73 -0.16 13.06
N GLY A 250 8.55 -0.07 12.46
CA GLY A 250 8.10 1.11 11.71
C GLY A 250 8.70 1.25 10.31
N LYS A 251 9.72 0.47 9.94
CA LYS A 251 10.30 0.50 8.59
C LYS A 251 9.31 0.00 7.55
N SER A 252 9.38 0.60 6.35
CA SER A 252 8.68 0.13 5.16
C SER A 252 9.21 -1.24 4.73
N ALA A 253 8.47 -1.94 3.86
CA ALA A 253 8.94 -3.19 3.27
C ALA A 253 10.31 -3.01 2.56
N SER A 254 10.50 -1.89 1.86
CA SER A 254 11.77 -1.58 1.15
C SER A 254 12.90 -1.31 2.12
N GLN A 255 12.64 -0.50 3.16
CA GLN A 255 13.62 -0.18 4.18
C GLN A 255 14.07 -1.42 4.94
N MET A 256 13.14 -2.32 5.26
CA MET A 256 13.47 -3.61 5.84
C MET A 256 14.31 -4.46 4.88
N ALA A 257 13.88 -4.62 3.63
CA ALA A 257 14.59 -5.48 2.67
C ALA A 257 16.06 -5.07 2.44
N LYS A 258 16.38 -3.78 2.63
CA LYS A 258 17.72 -3.21 2.49
C LYS A 258 18.49 -3.11 3.82
N HIS A 259 17.87 -3.46 4.94
CA HIS A 259 18.47 -3.29 6.25
C HIS A 259 19.48 -4.40 6.56
N GLU A 260 20.61 -4.05 7.19
CA GLU A 260 21.67 -5.01 7.52
C GLU A 260 21.17 -6.18 8.41
N ASN A 261 20.23 -5.91 9.31
CA ASN A 261 19.64 -6.93 10.19
C ASN A 261 18.50 -7.75 9.58
N PHE A 262 18.08 -7.48 8.33
CA PHE A 262 17.00 -8.25 7.71
C PHE A 262 17.30 -9.76 7.57
N PRO A 263 18.52 -10.19 7.17
CA PRO A 263 18.86 -11.60 7.11
C PRO A 263 18.79 -12.28 8.49
N ALA A 264 19.23 -11.60 9.55
CA ALA A 264 19.15 -12.09 10.92
C ALA A 264 17.70 -12.20 11.41
N LEU A 265 16.81 -11.28 11.00
CA LEU A 265 15.37 -11.42 11.26
C LEU A 265 14.80 -12.70 10.63
N LEU A 266 15.15 -12.99 9.37
CA LEU A 266 14.67 -14.20 8.68
C LEU A 266 15.18 -15.47 9.37
N MET A 267 16.47 -15.48 9.77
CA MET A 267 17.04 -16.56 10.57
C MET A 267 16.27 -16.77 11.88
N TYR A 268 15.98 -15.69 12.61
CA TYR A 268 15.20 -15.76 13.83
C TYR A 268 13.81 -16.34 13.60
N VAL A 269 13.10 -15.88 12.57
CA VAL A 269 11.74 -16.38 12.24
C VAL A 269 11.80 -17.87 11.89
N LYS A 270 12.83 -18.33 11.19
CA LYS A 270 13.06 -19.75 10.92
C LYS A 270 13.25 -20.55 12.20
N LEU A 271 14.20 -20.16 13.04
CA LEU A 271 14.44 -20.81 14.34
C LEU A 271 13.18 -20.78 15.22
N TYR A 272 12.41 -19.69 15.20
CA TYR A 272 11.17 -19.57 15.93
C TYR A 272 10.13 -20.61 15.47
N LEU A 273 10.03 -20.88 14.16
CA LEU A 273 9.15 -21.92 13.63
C LEU A 273 9.68 -23.33 13.94
N ASP A 274 10.95 -23.58 13.66
CA ASP A 274 11.59 -24.90 13.81
C ASP A 274 11.60 -25.37 15.27
N LEU A 275 11.76 -24.44 16.22
CA LEU A 275 11.84 -24.76 17.65
C LEU A 275 10.49 -24.77 18.36
N LYS A 276 9.38 -24.54 17.64
CA LYS A 276 8.02 -24.59 18.19
C LYS A 276 7.72 -25.90 18.93
N PRO A 277 8.06 -27.10 18.40
CA PRO A 277 7.77 -28.37 19.10
C PRO A 277 8.44 -28.46 20.47
N PHE A 278 9.67 -27.94 20.62
CA PHE A 278 10.38 -27.95 21.90
C PHE A 278 9.75 -27.01 22.92
N ARG A 279 9.32 -25.82 22.48
CA ARG A 279 8.57 -24.89 23.35
C ARG A 279 7.26 -25.48 23.82
N ASP A 280 6.50 -26.09 22.91
CA ASP A 280 5.22 -26.72 23.21
C ASP A 280 5.41 -27.90 24.19
N ALA A 281 6.46 -28.71 24.02
CA ALA A 281 6.80 -29.81 24.93
C ALA A 281 7.17 -29.30 26.33
N ARG A 282 7.92 -28.20 26.43
CA ARG A 282 8.29 -27.58 27.72
C ARG A 282 7.07 -27.03 28.46
N ALA A 283 6.15 -26.38 27.75
CA ALA A 283 4.93 -25.81 28.34
C ALA A 283 3.95 -26.87 28.86
N ARG A 284 4.05 -28.12 28.36
CA ARG A 284 3.21 -29.25 28.79
C ARG A 284 3.76 -30.02 29.98
N ARG A 285 4.99 -29.74 30.43
CA ARG A 285 5.53 -30.39 31.64
C ARG A 285 5.00 -29.64 32.87
N PRO A 286 4.30 -30.32 33.80
CA PRO A 286 3.94 -29.68 35.07
C PRO A 286 5.22 -29.23 35.77
N ILE A 287 5.18 -28.03 36.37
CA ILE A 287 6.23 -27.60 37.29
C ILE A 287 6.13 -28.54 38.49
N SER A 288 7.06 -29.50 38.57
CA SER A 288 7.26 -30.38 39.72
C SER A 288 7.98 -29.64 40.84
#